data_AF-A0A7V9UU28-F1
#
_entry.id   AF-A0A7V9UU28-F1
#
_cell.length_a   1.000
_cell.length_b   1.000
_cell.length_c   1.000
_cell.angle_alpha   90.00
_cell.angle_beta   90.00
_cell.angle_gamma   90.00
#
_symmetry.space_group_name_H-M   'P 1'
#
loop_
_entity.id
_entity.type
_entity.pdbx_description
1 polymer ?
#
loop_
_entity_poly.entity_id
_entity_poly.type
_entity_poly.pdbx_seq_one_letter_code
_entity_poly.pdbx_strand_id
1 'polypeptide(L)'
;ASAYQSVSNKIAQIDDEARAKKLIEQIPDEKARQNASELYESAKISRTAKDGKLEEAKKLIGSLSKKKTQIFQLVSLAIDFHKKGTEKDRETAVNLMKDAKALANEYPEDEEELNDLMEIVKGYATVNPDEAFRIFEPIVDQINDFVQATAILSKYNRRNQNFKKGELVMKVNGYSWDGLLLFRYINHIQLLGKADLNRMSSFSDKFGRSDARIIVKLFVAQGFLKDEKKGENSSGSSGGMIFIEN
;
A
#
# COMPACT_ATOMS: atom_id res chain seq x y z
N ALA A 1 8.73 -21.52 5.84
CA ALA A 1 7.99 -20.25 6.04
C ALA A 1 6.46 -20.43 6.08
N SER A 2 5.86 -21.34 5.31
CA SER A 2 4.38 -21.48 5.22
C SER A 2 3.68 -21.98 6.49
N ALA A 3 4.31 -22.85 7.28
CA ALA A 3 3.69 -23.41 8.49
C ALA A 3 3.41 -22.35 9.57
N TYR A 4 4.39 -21.48 9.85
CA TYR A 4 4.22 -20.40 10.83
C TYR A 4 3.16 -19.39 10.39
N GLN A 5 3.09 -19.06 9.10
CA GLN A 5 2.07 -18.15 8.57
C GLN A 5 0.65 -18.72 8.75
N SER A 6 0.46 -20.02 8.52
CA SER A 6 -0.82 -20.70 8.75
C SER A 6 -1.21 -20.68 10.24
N VAL A 7 -0.25 -20.90 11.14
CA VAL A 7 -0.47 -20.82 12.59
C VAL A 7 -0.85 -19.40 13.01
N SER A 8 -0.11 -18.38 12.57
CA SER A 8 -0.42 -16.97 12.87
C SER A 8 -1.82 -16.57 12.40
N ASN A 9 -2.22 -17.00 11.19
CA ASN A 9 -3.56 -16.72 10.67
C ASN A 9 -4.66 -17.37 11.50
N LYS A 10 -4.45 -18.60 12.00
CA LYS A 10 -5.40 -19.27 12.89
C LYS A 10 -5.48 -18.58 14.26
N ILE A 11 -4.35 -18.16 14.82
CA ILE A 11 -4.31 -17.42 16.10
C ILE A 11 -5.06 -16.09 15.96
N ALA A 12 -4.89 -15.38 14.85
CA ALA A 12 -5.58 -14.12 14.60
C ALA A 12 -7.13 -14.25 14.59
N GLN A 13 -7.67 -15.45 14.40
CA GLN A 13 -9.12 -15.73 14.43
C GLN A 13 -9.65 -16.11 15.82
N ILE A 14 -8.78 -16.23 16.83
CA ILE A 14 -9.18 -16.57 18.19
C ILE A 14 -9.74 -15.33 18.89
N ASP A 15 -10.95 -15.42 19.45
CA ASP A 15 -11.56 -14.34 20.22
C ASP A 15 -11.10 -14.32 21.68
N ASP A 16 -10.74 -15.48 22.23
CA ASP A 16 -10.17 -15.59 23.57
C ASP A 16 -8.72 -15.10 23.60
N GLU A 17 -8.53 -13.91 24.16
CA GLU A 17 -7.23 -13.26 24.26
C GLU A 17 -6.21 -14.05 25.08
N ALA A 18 -6.63 -14.66 26.19
CA ALA A 18 -5.72 -15.44 27.03
C ALA A 18 -5.22 -16.68 26.27
N ARG A 19 -6.13 -17.32 25.52
CA ARG A 19 -5.77 -18.46 24.66
C ARG A 19 -4.86 -18.04 23.51
N ALA A 20 -5.15 -16.92 22.85
CA ALA A 20 -4.34 -16.42 21.73
C ALA A 20 -2.91 -16.10 22.20
N LYS A 21 -2.76 -15.35 23.31
CA LYS A 21 -1.47 -15.01 23.90
C LYS A 21 -0.65 -16.25 24.25
N LYS A 22 -1.27 -17.23 24.91
CA LYS A 22 -0.61 -18.49 25.26
C LYS A 22 -0.10 -19.24 24.02
N LEU A 23 -0.86 -19.25 22.93
CA LEU A 23 -0.43 -19.90 21.68
C LEU A 23 0.69 -19.13 20.97
N ILE A 24 0.69 -17.79 21.04
CA ILE A 24 1.77 -16.95 20.52
C ILE A 24 3.07 -17.20 21.28
N GLU A 25 3.00 -17.27 22.61
CA GLU A 25 4.16 -17.54 23.48
C GLU A 25 4.80 -18.91 23.20
N GLN A 26 4.01 -19.88 22.75
CA GLN A 26 4.48 -21.21 22.37
C GLN A 26 5.23 -21.25 21.02
N ILE A 27 5.23 -20.16 20.24
CA ILE A 27 5.97 -20.09 18.98
C ILE A 27 7.48 -19.97 19.31
N PRO A 28 8.33 -20.94 18.94
CA PRO A 28 9.75 -20.92 19.33
C PRO A 28 10.56 -19.82 18.62
N ASP A 29 10.25 -19.57 17.35
CA ASP A 29 10.94 -18.57 16.53
C ASP A 29 10.48 -17.15 16.91
N GLU A 30 11.42 -16.31 17.34
CA GLU A 30 11.14 -14.92 17.80
C GLU A 30 10.44 -14.10 16.72
N LYS A 31 10.91 -14.19 15.47
CA LYS A 31 10.34 -13.41 14.36
C LYS A 31 8.91 -13.85 14.05
N ALA A 32 8.65 -15.16 14.03
CA ALA A 32 7.31 -15.71 13.85
C ALA A 32 6.39 -15.34 15.02
N ARG A 33 6.90 -15.33 16.25
CA ARG A 33 6.16 -14.93 17.45
C ARG A 33 5.75 -13.45 17.38
N GLN A 34 6.69 -12.56 17.03
CA GLN A 34 6.40 -11.14 16.84
C GLN A 34 5.36 -10.92 15.75
N ASN A 35 5.52 -11.56 14.58
CA ASN A 35 4.55 -11.48 13.49
C ASN A 35 3.17 -12.00 13.90
N ALA A 36 3.09 -13.09 14.66
CA ALA A 36 1.82 -13.62 15.16
C ALA A 36 1.13 -12.66 16.14
N SER A 37 1.92 -12.02 17.01
CA SER A 37 1.43 -10.99 17.94
C SER A 37 0.87 -9.79 17.17
N GLU A 38 1.63 -9.24 16.21
CA GLU A 38 1.19 -8.10 15.40
C GLU A 38 -0.08 -8.43 14.57
N LEU A 39 -0.16 -9.64 14.01
CA LEU A 39 -1.36 -10.11 13.28
C LEU A 39 -2.57 -10.27 14.21
N TYR A 40 -2.38 -10.78 15.41
CA TYR A 40 -3.45 -10.92 16.39
C TYR A 40 -4.00 -9.56 16.82
N GLU A 41 -3.12 -8.60 17.17
CA GLU A 41 -3.53 -7.24 17.56
C GLU A 41 -4.27 -6.54 16.42
N SER A 42 -3.78 -6.65 15.18
CA SER A 42 -4.47 -6.15 13.98
C SER A 42 -5.89 -6.73 13.84
N ALA A 43 -6.03 -8.05 14.03
CA ALA A 43 -7.32 -8.72 13.93
C ALA A 43 -8.27 -8.33 15.07
N LYS A 44 -7.76 -8.16 16.29
CA LYS A 44 -8.51 -7.65 17.44
C LYS A 44 -9.04 -6.24 17.20
N ILE A 45 -8.21 -5.32 16.68
CA ILE A 45 -8.61 -3.96 16.31
C ILE A 45 -9.73 -4.00 15.27
N SER A 46 -9.56 -4.81 14.21
CA SER A 46 -10.57 -4.94 13.15
C SER A 46 -11.90 -5.50 13.66
N ARG A 47 -11.88 -6.55 14.51
CA ARG A 47 -13.10 -7.10 15.14
C ARG A 47 -13.80 -6.07 16.03
N THR A 48 -13.04 -5.41 16.90
CA THR A 48 -13.56 -4.37 17.79
C THR A 48 -14.27 -3.25 17.00
N ALA A 49 -13.68 -2.80 15.88
CA ALA A 49 -14.30 -1.82 15.00
C ALA A 49 -15.55 -2.36 14.29
N LYS A 50 -15.54 -3.63 13.85
CA LYS A 50 -16.69 -4.29 13.21
C LYS A 50 -17.87 -4.48 14.15
N ASP A 51 -17.61 -4.67 15.44
CA ASP A 51 -18.64 -4.75 16.49
C ASP A 51 -19.23 -3.37 16.86
N GLY A 52 -18.90 -2.33 16.10
CA GLY A 52 -19.40 -0.96 16.30
C GLY A 52 -18.65 -0.18 17.37
N LYS A 53 -17.58 -0.75 17.95
CA LYS A 53 -16.80 -0.12 19.04
C LYS A 53 -15.59 0.64 18.49
N LEU A 54 -15.83 1.58 17.58
CA LEU A 54 -14.76 2.30 16.90
C LEU A 54 -13.80 3.03 17.86
N GLU A 55 -14.34 3.70 18.88
CA GLU A 55 -13.51 4.42 19.86
C GLU A 55 -12.60 3.49 20.67
N GLU A 56 -13.06 2.26 20.95
CA GLU A 56 -12.23 1.25 21.59
C GLU A 56 -11.13 0.77 20.65
N ALA A 57 -11.46 0.54 19.37
CA ALA A 57 -10.47 0.21 18.35
C ALA A 57 -9.40 1.31 18.20
N LYS A 58 -9.79 2.59 18.23
CA LYS A 58 -8.86 3.73 18.22
C LYS A 58 -7.96 3.76 19.45
N LYS A 59 -8.48 3.44 20.64
CA LYS A 59 -7.67 3.31 21.86
C LYS A 59 -6.65 2.18 21.76
N LEU A 60 -7.06 1.01 21.22
CA LEU A 60 -6.15 -0.09 20.96
C LEU A 60 -5.02 0.34 20.01
N ILE A 61 -5.36 1.04 18.92
CA ILE A 61 -4.36 1.61 18.01
C ILE A 61 -3.42 2.57 18.75
N GLY A 62 -3.95 3.50 19.53
CA GLY A 62 -3.15 4.46 20.30
C GLY A 62 -2.18 3.81 21.30
N SER A 63 -2.47 2.58 21.73
CA SER A 63 -1.59 1.80 22.63
C SER A 63 -0.46 1.04 21.92
N LEU A 64 -0.47 0.97 20.58
CA LEU A 64 0.60 0.33 19.82
C LEU A 64 1.91 1.12 19.94
N SER A 65 3.03 0.42 20.06
CA SER A 65 4.34 1.03 20.31
C SER A 65 4.96 1.73 19.09
N LYS A 66 4.59 1.31 17.87
CA LYS A 66 5.17 1.81 16.62
C LYS A 66 4.18 2.70 15.90
N LYS A 67 4.56 3.97 15.64
CA LYS A 67 3.76 4.94 14.86
C LYS A 67 3.36 4.39 13.49
N LYS A 68 4.30 3.79 12.76
CA LYS A 68 4.05 3.11 11.49
C LYS A 68 2.90 2.10 11.56
N THR A 69 2.86 1.30 12.62
CA THR A 69 1.76 0.33 12.83
C THR A 69 0.45 1.05 13.11
N GLN A 70 0.47 2.17 13.84
CA GLN A 70 -0.72 2.99 14.08
C GLN A 70 -1.29 3.56 12.78
N ILE A 71 -0.44 4.16 11.94
CA ILE A 71 -0.80 4.69 10.63
C ILE A 71 -1.43 3.59 9.78
N PHE A 72 -0.77 2.44 9.67
CA PHE A 72 -1.28 1.31 8.91
C PHE A 72 -2.65 0.84 9.38
N GLN A 73 -2.88 0.73 10.69
CA GLN A 73 -4.17 0.31 11.23
C GLN A 73 -5.29 1.34 10.98
N LEU A 74 -5.00 2.63 11.13
CA LEU A 74 -5.96 3.70 10.83
C LEU A 74 -6.34 3.72 9.35
N VAL A 75 -5.35 3.62 8.45
CA VAL A 75 -5.57 3.53 6.99
C VAL A 75 -6.39 2.29 6.64
N SER A 76 -6.07 1.14 7.22
CA SER A 76 -6.81 -0.11 7.01
C SER A 76 -8.28 0.02 7.43
N LEU A 77 -8.54 0.54 8.63
CA LEU A 77 -9.90 0.79 9.09
C LEU A 77 -10.63 1.79 8.19
N ALA A 78 -9.98 2.89 7.79
CA ALA A 78 -10.59 3.88 6.92
C ALA A 78 -11.05 3.27 5.59
N ILE A 79 -10.19 2.47 4.95
CA ILE A 79 -10.53 1.74 3.72
C ILE A 79 -11.72 0.79 3.96
N ASP A 80 -11.72 0.05 5.08
CA ASP A 80 -12.80 -0.89 5.38
C ASP A 80 -14.14 -0.21 5.69
N PHE A 81 -14.14 0.95 6.35
CA PHE A 81 -15.34 1.77 6.52
C PHE A 81 -15.80 2.33 5.17
N HIS A 82 -14.90 2.89 4.36
CA HIS A 82 -15.26 3.42 3.04
C HIS A 82 -15.94 2.39 2.14
N LYS A 83 -15.47 1.13 2.15
CA LYS A 83 -16.08 0.01 1.40
C LYS A 83 -17.53 -0.28 1.76
N LYS A 84 -17.99 0.03 2.99
CA LYS A 84 -19.39 -0.17 3.40
C LYS A 84 -20.34 0.77 2.67
N GLY A 85 -19.84 1.94 2.26
CA GLY A 85 -20.53 2.83 1.33
C GLY A 85 -21.64 3.71 1.90
N THR A 86 -21.99 3.60 3.18
CA THR A 86 -22.95 4.53 3.80
C THR A 86 -22.32 5.90 4.03
N GLU A 87 -23.12 6.96 4.09
CA GLU A 87 -22.62 8.33 4.30
C GLU A 87 -21.85 8.45 5.62
N LYS A 88 -22.39 7.87 6.70
CA LYS A 88 -21.73 7.83 8.00
C LYS A 88 -20.41 7.07 7.96
N ASP A 89 -20.35 5.95 7.23
CA ASP A 89 -19.11 5.18 7.10
C ASP A 89 -18.06 5.95 6.28
N ARG A 90 -18.46 6.70 5.25
CA ARG A 90 -17.56 7.57 4.48
C ARG A 90 -17.00 8.71 5.33
N GLU A 91 -17.83 9.38 6.12
CA GLU A 91 -17.38 10.39 7.07
C GLU A 91 -16.39 9.80 8.10
N THR A 92 -16.71 8.61 8.60
CA THR A 92 -15.83 7.87 9.52
C THR A 92 -14.48 7.55 8.87
N ALA A 93 -14.48 7.09 7.62
CA ALA A 93 -13.26 6.80 6.87
C ALA A 93 -12.40 8.06 6.69
N VAL A 94 -13.00 9.21 6.36
CA VAL A 94 -12.30 10.48 6.25
C VAL A 94 -11.67 10.89 7.59
N ASN A 95 -12.38 10.74 8.70
CA ASN A 95 -11.85 11.08 10.02
C ASN A 95 -10.71 10.16 10.45
N LEU A 96 -10.80 8.85 10.17
CA LEU A 96 -9.70 7.92 10.40
C LEU A 96 -8.46 8.26 9.56
N MET A 97 -8.64 8.71 8.32
CA MET A 97 -7.52 9.17 7.49
C MET A 97 -6.89 10.48 8.00
N LYS A 98 -7.68 11.39 8.58
CA LYS A 98 -7.15 12.59 9.24
C LYS A 98 -6.29 12.23 10.45
N ASP A 99 -6.77 11.29 11.26
CA ASP A 99 -6.01 10.77 12.41
C ASP A 99 -4.70 10.12 11.94
N ALA A 100 -4.72 9.32 10.86
CA ALA A 100 -3.52 8.72 10.29
C ALA A 100 -2.53 9.80 9.81
N LYS A 101 -3.02 10.81 9.08
CA LYS A 101 -2.21 11.93 8.58
C LYS A 101 -1.55 12.70 9.72
N ALA A 102 -2.24 12.91 10.85
CA ALA A 102 -1.70 13.62 12.00
C ALA A 102 -0.53 12.91 12.68
N LEU A 103 -0.32 11.60 12.42
CA LEU A 103 0.80 10.83 12.97
C LEU A 103 2.06 10.88 12.08
N ALA A 104 1.91 11.22 10.80
CA ALA A 104 3.01 11.24 9.83
C ALA A 104 3.60 12.64 9.68
N ASN A 105 4.86 12.68 9.26
CA ASN A 105 5.51 13.92 8.85
C ASN A 105 4.98 14.34 7.47
N GLU A 106 4.55 15.60 7.32
CA GLU A 106 4.08 16.13 6.04
C GLU A 106 5.22 16.26 5.03
N TYR A 107 6.44 16.49 5.53
CA TYR A 107 7.67 16.61 4.73
C TYR A 107 8.66 15.54 5.17
N PRO A 108 8.56 14.31 4.64
CA PRO A 108 9.37 13.19 5.10
C PRO A 108 10.86 13.48 4.87
N GLU A 109 11.67 13.28 5.91
CA GLU A 109 13.11 13.53 5.89
C GLU A 109 13.92 12.26 5.58
N ASP A 110 13.32 11.09 5.77
CA ASP A 110 13.93 9.80 5.52
C ASP A 110 13.00 8.80 4.81
N GLU A 111 13.54 7.62 4.54
CA GLU A 111 12.83 6.55 3.85
C GLU A 111 11.66 5.97 4.66
N GLU A 112 11.77 5.92 5.99
CA GLU A 112 10.71 5.41 6.84
C GLU A 112 9.52 6.37 6.85
N GLU A 113 9.78 7.66 7.02
CA GLU A 113 8.76 8.71 6.98
C GLU A 113 8.09 8.79 5.60
N LEU A 114 8.86 8.66 4.51
CA LEU A 114 8.30 8.65 3.16
C LEU A 114 7.38 7.44 2.95
N ASN A 115 7.76 6.27 3.47
CA ASN A 115 6.91 5.07 3.39
C ASN A 115 5.61 5.24 4.19
N ASP A 116 5.67 5.88 5.36
CA ASP A 116 4.50 6.18 6.16
C ASP A 116 3.56 7.16 5.45
N LEU A 117 4.11 8.22 4.83
CA LEU A 117 3.33 9.17 4.04
C LEU A 117 2.71 8.51 2.80
N MET A 118 3.42 7.60 2.14
CA MET A 118 2.89 6.88 0.99
C MET A 118 1.76 5.90 1.37
N GLU A 119 1.80 5.29 2.56
CA GLU A 119 0.67 4.49 3.07
C GLU A 119 -0.58 5.38 3.27
N ILE A 120 -0.40 6.62 3.71
CA ILE A 120 -1.48 7.62 3.80
C ILE A 120 -2.01 7.99 2.39
N VAL A 121 -1.13 8.22 1.41
CA VAL A 121 -1.52 8.47 0.01
C VAL A 121 -2.38 7.32 -0.51
N LYS A 122 -2.01 6.06 -0.24
CA LYS A 122 -2.80 4.89 -0.61
C LYS A 122 -4.20 4.90 0.00
N GLY A 123 -4.31 5.22 1.30
CA GLY A 123 -5.61 5.35 1.97
C GLY A 123 -6.47 6.43 1.34
N TYR A 124 -5.93 7.64 1.17
CA TYR A 124 -6.65 8.75 0.57
C TYR A 124 -7.01 8.49 -0.90
N ALA A 125 -6.17 7.81 -1.68
CA ALA A 125 -6.49 7.50 -3.07
C ALA A 125 -7.79 6.68 -3.21
N THR A 126 -8.19 5.96 -2.16
CA THR A 126 -9.49 5.29 -2.08
C THR A 126 -10.56 6.17 -1.43
N VAL A 127 -10.25 6.82 -0.31
CA VAL A 127 -11.26 7.51 0.54
C VAL A 127 -11.59 8.92 0.06
N ASN A 128 -10.57 9.68 -0.35
CA ASN A 128 -10.67 11.06 -0.84
C ASN A 128 -9.48 11.34 -1.79
N PRO A 129 -9.66 11.09 -3.11
CA PRO A 129 -8.59 11.23 -4.09
C PRO A 129 -7.96 12.62 -4.14
N ASP A 130 -8.73 13.69 -3.90
CA ASP A 130 -8.21 15.06 -3.93
C ASP A 130 -7.10 15.28 -2.91
N GLU A 131 -7.30 14.77 -1.69
CA GLU A 131 -6.30 14.83 -0.63
C GLU A 131 -5.10 13.94 -0.96
N ALA A 132 -5.31 12.79 -1.60
CA ALA A 132 -4.24 11.90 -2.04
C ALA A 132 -3.29 12.61 -3.02
N PHE A 133 -3.86 13.30 -4.02
CA PHE A 133 -3.07 14.06 -4.99
C PHE A 133 -2.37 15.27 -4.36
N ARG A 134 -3.01 15.95 -3.41
CA ARG A 134 -2.38 17.06 -2.68
C ARG A 134 -1.14 16.62 -1.92
N ILE A 135 -1.20 15.46 -1.26
CA ILE A 135 -0.06 14.89 -0.54
C ILE A 135 1.00 14.33 -1.50
N PHE A 136 0.57 13.71 -2.60
CA PHE A 136 1.48 13.08 -3.56
C PHE A 136 2.26 14.09 -4.41
N GLU A 137 1.72 15.28 -4.63
CA GLU A 137 2.34 16.32 -5.46
C GLU A 137 3.79 16.65 -5.08
N PRO A 138 4.12 17.06 -3.83
CA PRO A 138 5.51 17.33 -3.44
C PRO A 138 6.42 16.09 -3.50
N ILE A 139 5.87 14.88 -3.43
CA ILE A 139 6.64 13.63 -3.52
C ILE A 139 7.16 13.43 -4.96
N VAL A 140 6.46 13.92 -5.98
CA VAL A 140 6.93 13.86 -7.38
C VAL A 140 8.24 14.63 -7.55
N ASP A 141 8.37 15.78 -6.90
CA ASP A 141 9.61 16.58 -6.93
C ASP A 141 10.77 15.83 -6.25
N GLN A 142 10.52 15.22 -5.09
CA GLN A 142 11.51 14.37 -4.42
C GLN A 142 11.93 13.17 -5.27
N ILE A 143 10.99 12.54 -5.99
CA ILE A 143 11.31 11.44 -6.91
C ILE A 143 12.16 11.94 -8.07
N ASN A 144 11.87 13.12 -8.62
CA ASN A 144 12.67 13.73 -9.69
C ASN A 144 14.13 13.94 -9.23
N ASP A 145 14.31 14.54 -8.05
CA ASP A 145 15.64 14.77 -7.47
C ASP A 145 16.38 13.46 -7.23
N PHE A 146 15.71 12.46 -6.66
CA PHE A 146 16.29 11.14 -6.40
C PHE A 146 16.71 10.43 -7.69
N VAL A 147 15.85 10.43 -8.72
CA VAL A 147 16.16 9.81 -10.01
C VAL A 147 17.33 10.53 -10.68
N GLN A 148 17.37 11.87 -10.64
CA GLN A 148 18.45 12.64 -11.22
C GLN A 148 19.79 12.42 -10.49
N ALA A 149 19.79 12.43 -9.15
CA ALA A 149 20.96 12.10 -8.35
C ALA A 149 21.46 10.68 -8.65
N THR A 150 20.54 9.71 -8.74
CA THR A 150 20.89 8.32 -9.08
C THR A 150 21.49 8.21 -10.48
N ALA A 151 20.99 8.96 -11.46
CA ALA A 151 21.52 9.00 -12.82
C ALA A 151 22.95 9.54 -12.90
N ILE A 152 23.30 10.48 -12.02
CA ILE A 152 24.67 11.00 -11.91
C ILE A 152 25.57 9.93 -11.29
N LEU A 153 25.16 9.35 -10.16
CA LEU A 153 25.93 8.32 -9.45
C LEU A 153 26.13 7.05 -10.28
N SER A 154 25.15 6.66 -11.12
CA SER A 154 25.25 5.48 -11.98
C SER A 154 26.38 5.57 -13.00
N LYS A 155 26.84 6.79 -13.37
CA LYS A 155 28.00 6.97 -14.27
C LYS A 155 29.30 6.50 -13.64
N TYR A 156 29.40 6.56 -12.31
CA TYR A 156 30.60 6.18 -11.55
C TYR A 156 30.50 4.78 -10.96
N ASN A 157 29.29 4.23 -10.86
CA ASN A 157 29.05 2.88 -10.34
C ASN A 157 28.73 1.90 -11.47
N ARG A 158 29.75 1.18 -11.97
CA ARG A 158 29.57 0.14 -13.00
C ARG A 158 28.66 -1.02 -12.60
N ARG A 159 28.37 -1.20 -11.30
CA ARG A 159 27.44 -2.22 -10.80
C ARG A 159 25.99 -1.72 -10.73
N ASN A 160 25.74 -0.44 -10.99
CA ASN A 160 24.40 0.12 -11.00
C ASN A 160 23.63 -0.43 -12.22
N GLN A 161 22.52 -1.13 -11.94
CA GLN A 161 21.66 -1.72 -12.97
C GLN A 161 20.39 -0.88 -13.24
N ASN A 162 20.26 0.29 -12.61
CA ASN A 162 19.09 1.15 -12.75
C ASN A 162 19.15 1.99 -14.04
N PHE A 163 20.35 2.21 -14.60
CA PHE A 163 20.56 2.94 -15.84
C PHE A 163 21.38 2.14 -16.84
N LYS A 164 20.98 2.17 -18.12
CA LYS A 164 21.73 1.60 -19.25
C LYS A 164 21.76 2.61 -20.38
N LYS A 165 22.97 2.93 -20.88
CA LYS A 165 23.18 3.97 -21.91
C LYS A 165 22.54 5.32 -21.57
N GLY A 166 22.47 5.66 -20.28
CA GLY A 166 21.91 6.92 -19.81
C GLY A 166 20.39 6.93 -19.65
N GLU A 167 19.71 5.81 -19.90
CA GLU A 167 18.25 5.65 -19.75
C GLU A 167 17.90 4.73 -18.58
N LEU A 168 16.74 4.95 -17.98
CA LEU A 168 16.16 4.12 -16.94
C LEU A 168 15.84 2.72 -17.46
N VAL A 169 16.33 1.72 -16.74
CA VAL A 169 15.95 0.32 -17.00
C VAL A 169 14.63 0.04 -16.28
N MET A 170 13.57 -0.19 -17.05
CA MET A 170 12.27 -0.55 -16.50
C MET A 170 12.35 -1.88 -15.75
N LYS A 171 12.02 -1.88 -14.46
CA LYS A 171 11.89 -3.09 -13.64
C LYS A 171 10.41 -3.38 -13.42
N VAL A 172 9.89 -4.42 -14.08
CA VAL A 172 8.46 -4.79 -14.01
C VAL A 172 8.13 -5.64 -12.77
N ASN A 173 9.12 -6.31 -12.16
CA ASN A 173 8.93 -7.25 -11.04
C ASN A 173 10.03 -7.16 -9.95
N GLY A 174 10.58 -5.99 -9.68
CA GLY A 174 11.68 -5.84 -8.73
C GLY A 174 11.21 -5.58 -7.30
N TYR A 175 11.10 -6.62 -6.46
CA TYR A 175 11.13 -6.51 -4.99
C TYR A 175 12.54 -6.12 -4.48
N SER A 176 13.24 -5.30 -5.23
CA SER A 176 14.61 -4.94 -4.91
C SER A 176 14.57 -3.72 -4.01
N TRP A 177 15.00 -3.92 -2.76
CA TRP A 177 15.27 -2.84 -1.81
C TRP A 177 16.36 -1.87 -2.36
N ASP A 178 17.03 -2.24 -3.46
CA ASP A 178 17.95 -1.43 -4.27
C ASP A 178 17.30 -0.52 -5.34
N GLY A 179 15.97 -0.56 -5.46
CA GLY A 179 15.22 0.04 -6.55
C GLY A 179 15.02 1.56 -6.38
N LEU A 180 15.00 2.28 -7.51
CA LEU A 180 14.60 3.68 -7.57
C LEU A 180 13.23 3.90 -6.90
N LEU A 181 13.07 5.03 -6.18
CA LEU A 181 11.80 5.41 -5.53
C LEU A 181 10.59 5.32 -6.47
N LEU A 182 10.78 5.70 -7.74
CA LEU A 182 9.78 5.56 -8.80
C LEU A 182 9.16 4.16 -8.86
N PHE A 183 9.99 3.11 -8.84
CA PHE A 183 9.51 1.73 -8.99
C PHE A 183 8.91 1.17 -7.70
N ARG A 184 9.31 1.70 -6.55
CA ARG A 184 8.74 1.33 -5.25
C ARG A 184 7.28 1.73 -5.14
N TYR A 185 6.92 2.89 -5.70
CA TYR A 185 5.58 3.44 -5.57
C TYR A 185 4.68 3.20 -6.79
N ILE A 186 5.02 2.23 -7.66
CA ILE A 186 4.18 1.84 -8.81
C ILE A 186 2.74 1.56 -8.40
N ASN A 187 2.52 0.80 -7.32
CA ASN A 187 1.17 0.46 -6.86
C ASN A 187 0.37 1.71 -6.45
N HIS A 188 1.03 2.73 -5.90
CA HIS A 188 0.40 4.00 -5.53
C HIS A 188 0.06 4.81 -6.78
N ILE A 189 0.98 4.89 -7.74
CA ILE A 189 0.75 5.51 -9.06
C ILE A 189 -0.43 4.84 -9.78
N GLN A 190 -0.50 3.51 -9.75
CA GLN A 190 -1.61 2.75 -10.33
C GLN A 190 -2.94 3.05 -9.63
N LEU A 191 -2.93 3.14 -8.29
CA LEU A 191 -4.12 3.45 -7.51
C LEU A 191 -4.62 4.88 -7.76
N LEU A 192 -3.72 5.86 -7.83
CA LEU A 192 -4.04 7.25 -8.18
C LEU A 192 -4.54 7.38 -9.62
N GLY A 193 -3.91 6.67 -10.57
CA GLY A 193 -4.36 6.62 -11.96
C GLY A 193 -5.76 6.01 -12.12
N LYS A 194 -6.11 5.05 -11.26
CA LYS A 194 -7.47 4.51 -11.17
C LYS A 194 -8.45 5.53 -10.57
N ALA A 195 -8.03 6.28 -9.56
CA ALA A 195 -8.88 7.27 -8.89
C ALA A 195 -9.19 8.48 -9.80
N ASP A 196 -8.19 8.98 -10.53
CA ASP A 196 -8.35 10.05 -11.52
C ASP A 196 -7.25 9.95 -12.60
N LEU A 197 -7.63 9.39 -13.75
CA LEU A 197 -6.72 9.20 -14.88
C LEU A 197 -6.20 10.53 -15.43
N ASN A 198 -7.05 11.54 -15.54
CA ASN A 198 -6.70 12.82 -16.16
C ASN A 198 -5.68 13.57 -15.30
N ARG A 199 -5.94 13.61 -13.99
CA ARG A 199 -5.05 14.26 -13.03
C ARG A 199 -3.73 13.52 -12.92
N MET A 200 -3.74 12.18 -12.84
CA MET A 200 -2.51 11.41 -12.77
C MET A 200 -1.70 11.46 -14.09
N SER A 201 -2.38 11.53 -15.25
CA SER A 201 -1.73 11.80 -16.54
C SER A 201 -1.02 13.15 -16.52
N SER A 202 -1.67 14.20 -16.01
CA SER A 202 -1.05 15.52 -15.85
C SER A 202 0.14 15.50 -14.87
N PHE A 203 0.06 14.73 -13.77
CA PHE A 203 1.19 14.53 -12.85
C PHE A 203 2.36 13.82 -13.52
N SER A 204 2.10 12.87 -14.41
CA SER A 204 3.16 12.16 -15.12
C SER A 204 4.02 13.11 -15.96
N ASP A 205 3.45 14.20 -16.47
CA ASP A 205 4.18 15.20 -17.25
C ASP A 205 5.18 16.02 -16.42
N LYS A 206 4.99 16.08 -15.09
CA LYS A 206 5.92 16.74 -14.15
C LYS A 206 7.23 15.96 -13.93
N PHE A 207 7.31 14.71 -14.39
CA PHE A 207 8.56 13.96 -14.31
C PHE A 207 9.60 14.58 -15.26
N GLY A 208 10.76 14.94 -14.70
CA GLY A 208 11.78 15.74 -15.38
C GLY A 208 12.50 15.00 -16.50
N ARG A 209 12.64 13.67 -16.39
CA ARG A 209 13.24 12.83 -17.44
C ARG A 209 12.16 12.22 -18.33
N SER A 210 12.44 12.16 -19.64
CA SER A 210 11.54 11.60 -20.64
C SER A 210 11.25 10.11 -20.40
N ASP A 211 12.25 9.33 -20.06
CA ASP A 211 12.12 7.90 -19.73
C ASP A 211 11.28 7.66 -18.47
N ALA A 212 11.50 8.44 -17.40
CA ALA A 212 10.70 8.40 -16.18
C ALA A 212 9.23 8.74 -16.47
N ARG A 213 8.98 9.81 -17.22
CA ARG A 213 7.64 10.22 -17.66
C ARG A 213 6.92 9.11 -18.42
N ILE A 214 7.58 8.48 -19.40
CA ILE A 214 7.00 7.38 -20.18
C ILE A 214 6.66 6.18 -19.28
N ILE A 215 7.56 5.81 -18.38
CA ILE A 215 7.35 4.73 -17.41
C ILE A 215 6.14 5.02 -16.51
N VAL A 216 6.02 6.24 -15.98
CA VAL A 216 4.88 6.64 -15.16
C VAL A 216 3.59 6.56 -15.96
N LYS A 217 3.55 7.14 -17.18
CA LYS A 217 2.37 7.07 -18.06
C LYS A 217 1.94 5.63 -18.33
N LEU A 218 2.89 4.73 -18.57
CA LEU A 218 2.61 3.31 -18.75
C LEU A 218 1.97 2.70 -17.49
N PHE A 219 2.52 2.97 -16.30
CA PHE A 219 1.95 2.44 -15.07
C PHE A 219 0.58 3.03 -14.74
N VAL A 220 0.34 4.32 -15.03
CA VAL A 220 -0.98 4.96 -14.92
C VAL A 220 -1.99 4.24 -15.81
N ALA A 221 -1.65 4.03 -17.09
CA ALA A 221 -2.52 3.30 -18.02
C ALA A 221 -2.76 1.85 -17.56
N GLN A 222 -1.74 1.15 -17.06
CA GLN A 222 -1.89 -0.20 -16.52
C GLN A 222 -2.81 -0.24 -15.29
N GLY A 223 -2.73 0.76 -14.40
CA GLY A 223 -3.59 0.87 -13.23
C GLY A 223 -5.06 1.03 -13.62
N PHE A 224 -5.32 1.86 -14.62
CA PHE A 224 -6.65 2.08 -15.17
C PHE A 224 -7.22 0.84 -15.88
N LEU A 225 -6.41 0.16 -16.71
CA LEU A 225 -6.85 -0.97 -17.54
C LEU A 225 -7.01 -2.31 -16.80
N LYS A 226 -6.39 -2.48 -15.61
CA LYS A 226 -6.40 -3.77 -14.87
C LYS A 226 -7.81 -4.22 -14.43
N ASP A 227 -8.80 -3.32 -14.36
CA ASP A 227 -10.17 -3.68 -13.98
C ASP A 227 -11.09 -3.98 -15.17
N GLU A 228 -10.82 -3.47 -16.37
CA GLU A 228 -11.60 -3.83 -17.57
C GLU A 228 -11.55 -5.35 -17.83
N LYS A 229 -10.39 -5.96 -17.61
CA LYS A 229 -10.21 -7.42 -17.76
C LYS A 229 -10.94 -8.27 -16.71
N LYS A 230 -11.38 -7.69 -15.58
CA LYS A 230 -12.22 -8.39 -14.59
C LYS A 230 -13.71 -8.27 -14.91
N GLY A 231 -14.11 -7.27 -15.70
CA GLY A 231 -15.49 -7.09 -16.17
C GLY A 231 -15.88 -8.03 -17.32
N GLU A 232 -14.95 -8.36 -18.22
CA GLU A 232 -15.24 -9.21 -19.39
C GLU A 232 -15.30 -10.73 -19.10
N ASN A 233 -14.72 -11.19 -17.99
CA ASN A 233 -14.70 -12.62 -17.63
C ASN A 233 -15.81 -13.04 -16.64
N SER A 234 -16.78 -12.18 -16.31
CA SER A 234 -17.88 -12.52 -15.39
C SER A 234 -19.27 -12.58 -16.03
N SER A 235 -19.35 -12.47 -17.37
CA SER A 235 -20.58 -12.73 -18.13
C SER A 235 -20.32 -13.72 -19.27
N GLY A 236 -20.25 -15.01 -18.96
CA GLY A 236 -20.14 -16.03 -19.99
C GLY A 236 -19.83 -17.45 -19.50
N SER A 237 -20.87 -18.27 -19.42
CA SER A 237 -20.85 -19.73 -19.51
C SER A 237 -20.41 -20.55 -18.28
N SER A 238 -21.42 -20.83 -17.47
CA SER A 238 -21.70 -22.19 -16.98
C SER A 238 -21.52 -23.26 -18.06
N GLY A 239 -20.83 -24.35 -17.71
CA GLY A 239 -21.07 -25.70 -18.21
C GLY A 239 -20.44 -26.08 -19.55
N GLY A 240 -19.56 -27.09 -19.52
CA GLY A 240 -19.22 -27.88 -20.71
C GLY A 240 -17.77 -28.33 -20.77
N MET A 241 -17.48 -29.50 -20.21
CA MET A 241 -16.34 -30.32 -20.65
C MET A 241 -16.41 -30.50 -22.16
N ILE A 242 -15.31 -30.22 -22.87
CA ILE A 242 -15.06 -30.80 -24.19
C ILE A 242 -13.63 -31.33 -24.20
N PHE A 243 -13.53 -32.65 -24.20
CA PHE A 243 -12.36 -33.41 -24.63
C PHE A 243 -12.20 -33.25 -26.14
N ILE A 244 -10.96 -33.16 -26.62
CA ILE A 244 -10.63 -33.63 -27.97
C ILE A 244 -9.39 -34.51 -27.86
N GLU A 245 -9.58 -35.78 -28.20
CA GLU A 245 -8.55 -36.79 -28.44
C GLU A 245 -7.82 -36.52 -29.77
N ASN A 246 -6.56 -36.97 -29.79
CA ASN A 246 -5.57 -37.09 -30.87
C ASN A 246 -4.95 -35.81 -31.43
#